data_AF-A0A956Z591-F1
#
_entry.id   AF-A0A956Z591-F1
#
_cell.length_a   1.000
_cell.length_b   1.000
_cell.length_c   1.000
_cell.angle_alpha   90.00
_cell.angle_beta   90.00
_cell.angle_gamma   90.00
#
_symmetry.space_group_name_H-M   'P 1'
#
loop_
_entity.id
_entity.type
_entity.pdbx_description
1 polymer ?
#
loop_
_entity_poly.entity_id
_entity_poly.type
_entity_poly.pdbx_seq_one_letter_code
_entity_poly.pdbx_strand_id
1 'polypeptide(L)'
;MTKIGTSISHRAYALVRTAYALFAVVFIYFFVDSSWFSLDLSWFGLPIILLILGIAHLLLLALESDTVTGLCQWLKGGTPAICYRTWLNLEQDQEVTADSALWLGRRQIRLGAIQSLELTFWGNLMVRTDAASGSDSPHKRVLPILARLPVGAVDLVRLKEFVEKIQKARPDVAINRRLEKRLASKIVRGEEMVKLLGAVFLCYVLLDLGFSTGFYLEMLKDYHLARKTEKISDAKKSYAIAERMRLTPMSLSLVHRALFERGSAASGVWQARAEALWDTEDRQGALESIARAQEYYPQSLRLAIERARWLAISGRRKECREILEKAIEKHDDSFLPRLYMLVLFAEGKDVERVRGLYKQYCQDLDEDVFGEEPWWPPGGDRFLSQRWYREDMRYLMDRLLP
;
A
#
# COMPACT_ATOMS: atom_id res chain seq x y z
N MET A 1 -13.53 -15.75 -36.05
CA MET A 1 -12.29 -15.70 -35.22
C MET A 1 -12.52 -16.48 -33.93
N THR A 2 -11.64 -17.42 -33.60
CA THR A 2 -11.67 -18.14 -32.31
C THR A 2 -10.92 -17.31 -31.27
N LYS A 3 -11.63 -16.88 -30.21
CA LYS A 3 -11.00 -16.17 -29.09
C LYS A 3 -10.39 -17.17 -28.11
N ILE A 4 -9.09 -17.09 -27.86
CA ILE A 4 -8.48 -17.79 -26.72
C ILE A 4 -8.62 -16.90 -25.49
N GLY A 5 -9.49 -17.30 -24.57
CA GLY A 5 -9.71 -16.59 -23.32
C GLY A 5 -8.58 -16.80 -22.33
N THR A 6 -8.38 -15.83 -21.45
CA THR A 6 -7.60 -15.99 -20.21
C THR A 6 -8.29 -16.93 -19.22
N SER A 7 -7.54 -17.44 -18.25
CA SER A 7 -8.07 -18.26 -17.16
C SER A 7 -8.94 -17.46 -16.20
N ILE A 8 -9.87 -18.14 -15.52
CA ILE A 8 -10.75 -17.49 -14.52
C ILE A 8 -9.92 -16.92 -13.37
N SER A 9 -8.92 -17.67 -12.90
CA SER A 9 -8.04 -17.22 -11.83
C SER A 9 -7.30 -15.94 -12.22
N HIS A 10 -6.73 -15.87 -13.42
CA HIS A 10 -6.06 -14.65 -13.91
C HIS A 10 -6.98 -13.43 -13.89
N ARG A 11 -8.22 -13.59 -14.37
CA ARG A 11 -9.23 -12.52 -14.35
C ARG A 11 -9.53 -12.07 -12.92
N ALA A 12 -9.66 -13.00 -11.98
CA ALA A 12 -9.91 -12.67 -10.58
C ALA A 12 -8.71 -11.94 -9.95
N TYR A 13 -7.48 -12.41 -10.14
CA TYR A 13 -6.27 -11.72 -9.65
C TYR A 13 -6.10 -10.32 -10.25
N ALA A 14 -6.31 -10.16 -11.55
CA ALA A 14 -6.23 -8.85 -12.21
C ALA A 14 -7.28 -7.88 -11.67
N LEU A 15 -8.52 -8.38 -11.43
CA LEU A 15 -9.60 -7.60 -10.86
C LEU A 15 -9.27 -7.14 -9.44
N VAL A 16 -8.88 -8.05 -8.55
CA VAL A 16 -8.54 -7.73 -7.15
C VAL A 16 -7.37 -6.76 -7.08
N ARG A 17 -6.31 -6.98 -7.86
CA ARG A 17 -5.14 -6.09 -7.86
C ARG A 17 -5.50 -4.66 -8.29
N THR A 18 -6.34 -4.53 -9.32
CA THR A 18 -6.77 -3.21 -9.82
C THR A 18 -7.72 -2.55 -8.82
N ALA A 19 -8.65 -3.30 -8.26
CA ALA A 19 -9.59 -2.83 -7.26
C ALA A 19 -8.87 -2.36 -5.98
N TYR A 20 -7.84 -3.07 -5.52
CA TYR A 20 -7.02 -2.65 -4.37
C TYR A 20 -6.36 -1.29 -4.59
N ALA A 21 -5.76 -1.06 -5.77
CA ALA A 21 -5.14 0.22 -6.09
C ALA A 21 -6.15 1.38 -6.12
N LEU A 22 -7.33 1.16 -6.72
CA LEU A 22 -8.41 2.14 -6.73
C LEU A 22 -8.95 2.39 -5.31
N PHE A 23 -9.09 1.34 -4.51
CA PHE A 23 -9.51 1.45 -3.11
C PHE A 23 -8.53 2.27 -2.29
N ALA A 24 -7.22 2.10 -2.47
CA ALA A 24 -6.23 2.91 -1.77
C ALA A 24 -6.40 4.42 -2.06
N VAL A 25 -6.70 4.81 -3.30
CA VAL A 25 -6.96 6.20 -3.67
C VAL A 25 -8.21 6.73 -2.96
N VAL A 26 -9.29 5.96 -2.97
CA VAL A 26 -10.55 6.31 -2.28
C VAL A 26 -10.36 6.40 -0.77
N PHE A 27 -9.58 5.49 -0.19
CA PHE A 27 -9.27 5.49 1.24
C PHE A 27 -8.46 6.72 1.64
N ILE A 28 -7.45 7.11 0.83
CA ILE A 28 -6.68 8.35 1.08
C ILE A 28 -7.59 9.58 1.06
N TYR A 29 -8.54 9.63 0.11
CA TYR A 29 -9.54 10.71 0.07
C TYR A 29 -10.33 10.80 1.38
N PHE A 30 -10.90 9.68 1.86
CA PHE A 30 -11.63 9.68 3.14
C PHE A 30 -10.75 9.96 4.36
N PHE A 31 -9.47 9.60 4.31
CA PHE A 31 -8.56 9.84 5.43
C PHE A 31 -8.16 11.32 5.57
N VAL A 32 -8.10 12.05 4.45
CA VAL A 32 -7.60 13.44 4.42
C VAL A 32 -8.73 14.47 4.44
N ASP A 33 -9.91 14.13 3.91
CA ASP A 33 -11.02 15.06 3.75
C ASP A 33 -12.15 14.79 4.76
N SER A 34 -12.85 15.83 5.21
CA SER A 34 -13.94 15.73 6.20
C SER A 34 -15.34 15.88 5.59
N SER A 35 -15.49 16.01 4.26
CA SER A 35 -16.80 16.20 3.60
C SER A 35 -17.76 15.03 3.82
N TRP A 36 -17.24 13.85 4.13
CA TRP A 36 -18.01 12.63 4.35
C TRP A 36 -18.51 12.46 5.78
N PHE A 37 -18.16 13.33 6.74
CA PHE A 37 -18.47 13.12 8.16
C PHE A 37 -19.98 12.98 8.47
N SER A 38 -20.83 13.50 7.59
CA SER A 38 -22.30 13.34 7.67
C SER A 38 -22.79 11.93 7.31
N LEU A 39 -21.93 11.10 6.71
CA LEU A 39 -22.20 9.72 6.33
C LEU A 39 -21.63 8.76 7.39
N ASP A 40 -22.27 7.61 7.55
CA ASP A 40 -21.77 6.50 8.37
C ASP A 40 -20.96 5.56 7.49
N LEU A 41 -19.63 5.51 7.63
CA LEU A 41 -18.80 4.63 6.79
C LEU A 41 -18.76 3.17 7.27
N SER A 42 -19.23 2.87 8.48
CA SER A 42 -19.13 1.52 9.06
C SER A 42 -19.89 0.48 8.24
N TRP A 43 -21.01 0.87 7.64
CA TRP A 43 -21.82 0.01 6.75
C TRP A 43 -21.48 0.16 5.27
N PHE A 44 -20.89 1.30 4.87
CA PHE A 44 -20.62 1.60 3.46
C PHE A 44 -19.29 1.05 2.95
N GLY A 45 -18.38 0.61 3.82
CA GLY A 45 -17.09 0.03 3.42
C GLY A 45 -17.22 -1.14 2.42
N LEU A 46 -18.20 -2.03 2.64
CA LEU A 46 -18.46 -3.17 1.74
C LEU A 46 -19.09 -2.72 0.39
N PRO A 47 -20.18 -1.93 0.37
CA PRO A 47 -20.69 -1.33 -0.87
C PRO A 47 -19.64 -0.58 -1.70
N ILE A 48 -18.75 0.18 -1.04
CA ILE A 48 -17.66 0.91 -1.72
C ILE A 48 -16.73 -0.06 -2.45
N ILE A 49 -16.34 -1.17 -1.82
CA ILE A 49 -15.51 -2.17 -2.49
C ILE A 49 -16.23 -2.86 -3.65
N LEU A 50 -17.51 -3.19 -3.50
CA LEU A 50 -18.29 -3.77 -4.58
C LEU A 50 -18.39 -2.82 -5.77
N LEU A 51 -18.61 -1.53 -5.52
CA LEU A 51 -18.59 -0.49 -6.55
C LEU A 51 -17.20 -0.40 -7.20
N ILE A 52 -16.13 -0.39 -6.42
CA ILE A 52 -14.75 -0.34 -6.92
C ILE A 52 -14.41 -1.58 -7.75
N LEU A 53 -14.88 -2.76 -7.38
CA LEU A 53 -14.76 -3.97 -8.20
C LEU A 53 -15.47 -3.80 -9.54
N GLY A 54 -16.67 -3.21 -9.55
CA GLY A 54 -17.38 -2.87 -10.78
C GLY A 54 -16.59 -1.89 -11.66
N ILE A 55 -16.09 -0.80 -11.07
CA ILE A 55 -15.26 0.20 -11.76
C ILE A 55 -13.96 -0.43 -12.28
N ALA A 56 -13.27 -1.23 -11.46
CA ALA A 56 -12.07 -1.95 -11.85
C ALA A 56 -12.33 -2.89 -13.02
N HIS A 57 -13.46 -3.60 -13.01
CA HIS A 57 -13.87 -4.46 -14.11
C HIS A 57 -14.06 -3.67 -15.41
N LEU A 58 -14.78 -2.55 -15.37
CA LEU A 58 -14.99 -1.68 -16.51
C LEU A 58 -13.68 -1.06 -17.02
N LEU A 59 -12.80 -0.64 -16.12
CA LEU A 59 -11.48 -0.13 -16.45
C LEU A 59 -10.63 -1.19 -17.15
N LEU A 60 -10.62 -2.42 -16.64
CA LEU A 60 -9.89 -3.53 -17.26
C LEU A 60 -10.42 -3.86 -18.65
N LEU A 61 -11.74 -3.82 -18.85
CA LEU A 61 -12.36 -3.97 -20.18
C LEU A 61 -11.99 -2.83 -21.11
N ALA A 62 -11.98 -1.59 -20.62
CA ALA A 62 -11.58 -0.43 -21.41
C ALA A 62 -10.11 -0.54 -21.83
N LEU A 63 -9.21 -0.91 -20.92
CA LEU A 63 -7.77 -1.09 -21.19
C LEU A 63 -7.47 -2.26 -22.16
N GLU A 64 -8.36 -3.25 -22.24
CA GLU A 64 -8.28 -4.34 -23.21
C GLU A 64 -8.90 -3.97 -24.58
N SER A 65 -9.77 -2.96 -24.64
CA SER A 65 -10.52 -2.60 -25.84
C SER A 65 -9.66 -2.12 -27.00
N ASP A 66 -10.14 -2.31 -28.22
CA ASP A 66 -9.48 -1.82 -29.44
C ASP A 66 -9.43 -0.28 -29.49
N THR A 67 -10.39 0.41 -28.87
CA THR A 67 -10.42 1.88 -28.80
C THR A 67 -9.21 2.40 -28.04
N VAL A 68 -8.98 1.91 -26.82
CA VAL A 68 -7.82 2.32 -26.00
C VAL A 68 -6.53 1.82 -26.61
N THR A 69 -6.53 0.62 -27.18
CA THR A 69 -5.37 0.08 -27.90
C THR A 69 -4.98 0.95 -29.10
N GLY A 70 -5.95 1.54 -29.79
CA GLY A 70 -5.74 2.53 -30.85
C GLY A 70 -5.14 3.82 -30.32
N LEU A 71 -5.70 4.38 -29.26
CA LEU A 71 -5.20 5.61 -28.63
C LEU A 71 -3.75 5.43 -28.12
N CYS A 72 -3.42 4.25 -27.61
CA CYS A 72 -2.09 3.90 -27.10
C CYS A 72 -1.21 3.17 -28.14
N GLN A 73 -1.55 3.20 -29.43
CA GLN A 73 -0.83 2.45 -30.46
C GLN A 73 0.65 2.83 -30.53
N TRP A 74 0.98 4.11 -30.30
CA TRP A 74 2.35 4.62 -30.30
C TRP A 74 3.23 4.04 -29.17
N LEU A 75 2.64 3.65 -28.03
CA LEU A 75 3.37 3.06 -26.90
C LEU A 75 3.63 1.57 -27.08
N LYS A 76 2.64 0.85 -27.65
CA LYS A 76 2.58 -0.62 -27.60
C LYS A 76 2.45 -1.29 -28.96
N GLY A 77 2.58 -0.54 -30.05
CA GLY A 77 2.53 -1.06 -31.42
C GLY A 77 1.21 -1.78 -31.74
N GLY A 78 0.09 -1.28 -31.20
CA GLY A 78 -1.24 -1.85 -31.41
C GLY A 78 -1.57 -3.09 -30.58
N THR A 79 -0.73 -3.43 -29.59
CA THR A 79 -1.02 -4.47 -28.60
C THR A 79 -1.79 -3.91 -27.41
N PRO A 80 -2.71 -4.68 -26.79
CA PRO A 80 -3.56 -4.17 -25.73
C PRO A 80 -2.75 -3.77 -24.49
N ALA A 81 -3.25 -2.80 -23.73
CA ALA A 81 -2.57 -2.33 -22.54
C ALA A 81 -2.48 -3.44 -21.47
N ILE A 82 -3.52 -4.26 -21.38
CA ILE A 82 -3.60 -5.43 -20.50
C ILE A 82 -4.30 -6.60 -21.20
N CYS A 83 -3.93 -7.83 -20.86
CA CYS A 83 -4.67 -9.03 -21.22
C CYS A 83 -5.63 -9.37 -20.07
N TYR A 84 -6.93 -9.08 -20.22
CA TYR A 84 -7.90 -9.30 -19.15
C TYR A 84 -8.81 -10.49 -19.44
N ARG A 85 -9.71 -10.42 -20.41
CA ARG A 85 -10.58 -11.54 -20.81
C ARG A 85 -10.02 -12.36 -21.97
N THR A 86 -9.34 -11.68 -22.89
CA THR A 86 -8.85 -12.22 -24.15
C THR A 86 -7.33 -12.30 -24.09
N TRP A 87 -6.79 -13.49 -24.27
CA TRP A 87 -5.35 -13.68 -24.36
C TRP A 87 -4.88 -13.36 -25.78
N LEU A 88 -5.56 -13.92 -26.80
CA LEU A 88 -5.36 -13.65 -28.21
C LEU A 88 -6.56 -14.14 -29.05
N ASN A 89 -6.69 -13.67 -30.28
CA ASN A 89 -7.68 -14.18 -31.24
C ASN A 89 -6.96 -14.89 -32.39
N LEU A 90 -7.48 -16.04 -32.79
CA LEU A 90 -7.04 -16.77 -33.97
C LEU A 90 -8.08 -16.61 -35.08
N GLU A 91 -7.61 -16.47 -36.31
CA GLU A 91 -8.46 -16.58 -37.49
C GLU A 91 -9.11 -17.98 -37.53
N GLN A 92 -10.41 -18.02 -37.82
CA GLN A 92 -11.15 -19.27 -37.92
C GLN A 92 -11.04 -19.75 -39.35
N ASP A 93 -10.07 -20.61 -39.61
CA ASP A 93 -10.05 -21.41 -40.82
C ASP A 93 -10.17 -22.89 -40.41
N GLN A 94 -10.89 -23.68 -41.21
CA GLN A 94 -11.06 -25.12 -40.96
C GLN A 94 -9.72 -25.86 -41.07
N GLU A 95 -8.77 -25.30 -41.83
CA GLU A 95 -7.37 -25.73 -41.90
C GLU A 95 -6.46 -24.58 -41.47
N VAL A 96 -5.77 -24.73 -40.34
CA VAL A 96 -4.78 -23.72 -39.90
C VAL A 96 -3.57 -23.80 -40.83
N THR A 97 -3.46 -22.82 -41.73
CA THR A 97 -2.37 -22.71 -42.71
C THR A 97 -1.35 -21.65 -42.30
N ALA A 98 -0.22 -21.59 -43.01
CA ALA A 98 0.79 -20.55 -42.80
C ALA A 98 0.27 -19.13 -43.06
N ASP A 99 -0.80 -18.99 -43.87
CA ASP A 99 -1.43 -17.72 -44.20
C ASP A 99 -2.43 -17.25 -43.13
N SER A 100 -2.86 -18.13 -42.22
CA SER A 100 -3.73 -17.76 -41.11
C SER A 100 -3.07 -16.69 -40.23
N ALA A 101 -3.87 -15.79 -39.67
CA ALA A 101 -3.39 -14.73 -38.79
C ALA A 101 -3.79 -14.91 -37.31
N LEU A 102 -2.88 -14.47 -36.45
CA LEU A 102 -3.09 -14.24 -35.03
C LEU A 102 -3.28 -12.75 -34.77
N TRP A 103 -4.29 -12.43 -33.98
CA TRP A 103 -4.63 -11.06 -33.60
C TRP A 103 -4.38 -10.85 -32.10
N LEU A 104 -3.62 -9.80 -31.81
CA LEU A 104 -3.34 -9.33 -30.46
C LEU A 104 -3.81 -7.87 -30.33
N GLY A 105 -5.05 -7.68 -29.89
CA GLY A 105 -5.73 -6.38 -30.04
C GLY A 105 -5.83 -6.02 -31.51
N ARG A 106 -5.24 -4.87 -31.90
CA ARG A 106 -5.22 -4.39 -33.29
C ARG A 106 -4.05 -4.92 -34.11
N ARG A 107 -3.10 -5.62 -33.47
CA ARG A 107 -1.91 -6.15 -34.16
C ARG A 107 -2.20 -7.50 -34.79
N GLN A 108 -2.00 -7.59 -36.10
CA GLN A 108 -2.08 -8.83 -36.86
C GLN A 108 -0.69 -9.45 -37.04
N ILE A 109 -0.56 -10.76 -36.81
CA ILE A 109 0.67 -11.54 -36.96
C ILE A 109 0.33 -12.78 -37.79
N ARG A 110 0.90 -12.90 -38.99
CA ARG A 110 0.76 -14.14 -39.80
C ARG A 110 1.50 -15.29 -39.14
N LEU A 111 0.90 -16.48 -39.11
CA LEU A 111 1.52 -17.65 -38.51
C LEU A 111 2.81 -18.06 -39.24
N GLY A 112 2.84 -17.95 -40.57
CA GLY A 112 4.05 -18.21 -41.36
C GLY A 112 5.23 -17.29 -41.05
N ALA A 113 4.99 -16.11 -40.46
CA ALA A 113 6.05 -15.21 -40.03
C ALA A 113 6.69 -15.63 -38.70
N ILE A 114 6.06 -16.48 -37.90
CA ILE A 114 6.56 -16.91 -36.59
C ILE A 114 7.66 -17.93 -36.78
N GLN A 115 8.89 -17.63 -36.37
CA GLN A 115 10.03 -18.56 -36.47
C GLN A 115 10.39 -19.24 -35.17
N SER A 116 10.25 -18.53 -34.04
CA SER A 116 10.52 -19.12 -32.73
C SER A 116 9.51 -18.72 -31.68
N LEU A 117 9.25 -19.66 -30.79
CA LEU A 117 8.45 -19.52 -29.58
C LEU A 117 9.34 -19.77 -28.37
N GLU A 118 9.55 -18.73 -27.58
CA GLU A 118 10.47 -18.79 -26.45
C GLU A 118 9.78 -18.42 -25.14
N LEU A 119 9.82 -19.33 -24.16
CA LEU A 119 9.41 -19.01 -22.80
C LEU A 119 10.56 -18.35 -22.03
N THR A 120 10.34 -17.10 -21.61
CA THR A 120 11.27 -16.33 -20.76
C THR A 120 11.32 -16.85 -19.33
N PHE A 121 12.34 -16.43 -18.57
CA PHE A 121 12.40 -16.68 -17.12
C PHE A 121 11.20 -16.11 -16.37
N TRP A 122 10.71 -14.95 -16.85
CA TRP A 122 9.60 -14.22 -16.25
C TRP A 122 8.21 -14.76 -16.63
N GLY A 123 8.13 -15.92 -17.27
CA GLY A 123 6.85 -16.55 -17.62
C GLY A 123 6.10 -15.89 -18.79
N ASN A 124 6.79 -15.09 -19.60
CA ASN A 124 6.24 -14.56 -20.85
C ASN A 124 6.66 -15.43 -22.04
N LEU A 125 5.71 -15.75 -22.91
CA LEU A 125 5.93 -16.35 -24.21
C LEU A 125 6.29 -15.25 -25.21
N MET A 126 7.48 -15.32 -25.77
CA MET A 126 7.94 -14.44 -26.83
C MET A 126 7.69 -15.12 -28.18
N VAL A 127 6.99 -14.39 -29.05
CA VAL A 127 6.83 -14.74 -30.46
C VAL A 127 7.86 -13.95 -31.25
N ARG A 128 8.73 -14.60 -32.01
CA ARG A 128 9.82 -13.94 -32.76
C ARG A 128 9.78 -14.28 -34.25
N THR A 129 10.39 -13.41 -35.07
CA THR A 129 10.46 -13.51 -36.53
C THR A 129 11.78 -12.98 -37.08
N ASP A 130 12.20 -13.42 -38.26
CA ASP A 130 13.24 -12.79 -39.10
C ASP A 130 12.63 -11.93 -40.21
N ALA A 131 11.30 -11.89 -40.39
CA ALA A 131 10.69 -11.14 -41.48
C ALA A 131 10.99 -9.62 -41.41
N ALA A 132 11.45 -9.13 -40.26
CA ALA A 132 11.84 -7.75 -40.04
C ALA A 132 13.37 -7.51 -40.04
N SER A 133 14.20 -8.55 -40.10
CA SER A 133 15.67 -8.44 -40.10
C SER A 133 16.20 -8.49 -41.53
N GLY A 134 16.20 -7.35 -42.21
CA GLY A 134 16.90 -7.21 -43.50
C GLY A 134 18.42 -7.18 -43.29
N SER A 135 19.07 -8.34 -43.12
CA SER A 135 20.54 -8.48 -43.23
C SER A 135 20.98 -9.92 -43.09
N ASP A 136 21.72 -10.40 -44.09
CA ASP A 136 22.16 -11.78 -44.19
C ASP A 136 23.47 -12.09 -43.42
N SER A 137 23.58 -11.61 -42.17
CA SER A 137 24.82 -11.80 -41.38
C SER A 137 24.76 -13.03 -40.46
N PRO A 138 25.87 -13.78 -40.26
CA PRO A 138 25.87 -15.11 -39.62
C PRO A 138 26.15 -15.08 -38.10
N HIS A 139 26.29 -13.90 -37.48
CA HIS A 139 26.51 -13.80 -36.04
C HIS A 139 25.19 -13.85 -35.28
N LYS A 140 25.04 -14.80 -34.34
CA LYS A 140 23.94 -14.98 -33.36
C LYS A 140 22.80 -13.97 -33.53
N ARG A 141 21.94 -14.20 -34.54
CA ARG A 141 20.81 -13.30 -34.83
C ARG A 141 19.86 -13.33 -33.63
N VAL A 142 19.68 -12.18 -32.98
CA VAL A 142 18.61 -12.00 -32.00
C VAL A 142 17.36 -11.67 -32.79
N LEU A 143 16.50 -12.66 -32.99
CA LEU A 143 15.25 -12.49 -33.73
C LEU A 143 14.39 -11.39 -33.07
N PRO A 144 13.90 -10.38 -33.83
CA PRO A 144 13.02 -9.35 -33.28
C PRO A 144 11.74 -9.95 -32.67
N ILE A 145 11.29 -9.36 -31.56
CA ILE A 145 10.12 -9.80 -30.81
C ILE A 145 8.86 -9.21 -31.44
N LEU A 146 8.00 -10.08 -31.98
CA LEU A 146 6.68 -9.71 -32.50
C LEU A 146 5.66 -9.51 -31.39
N ALA A 147 5.64 -10.38 -30.39
CA ALA A 147 4.69 -10.29 -29.29
C ALA A 147 5.27 -10.87 -28.00
N ARG A 148 4.80 -10.33 -26.87
CA ARG A 148 5.05 -10.87 -25.53
C ARG A 148 3.71 -11.20 -24.89
N LEU A 149 3.49 -12.48 -24.63
CA LEU A 149 2.23 -13.00 -24.09
C LEU A 149 2.46 -13.54 -22.68
N PRO A 150 1.71 -13.10 -21.66
CA PRO A 150 1.84 -13.64 -20.32
C PRO A 150 1.29 -15.08 -20.28
N VAL A 151 2.14 -16.08 -20.06
CA VAL A 151 1.70 -17.49 -20.00
C VAL A 151 0.88 -17.75 -18.74
N GLY A 152 1.15 -17.03 -17.66
CA GLY A 152 0.35 -17.11 -16.43
C GLY A 152 -1.12 -16.72 -16.61
N ALA A 153 -1.46 -16.03 -17.70
CA ALA A 153 -2.83 -15.61 -18.00
C ALA A 153 -3.69 -16.69 -18.66
N VAL A 154 -3.09 -17.80 -19.11
CA VAL A 154 -3.78 -18.87 -19.84
C VAL A 154 -3.51 -20.24 -19.21
N ASP A 155 -4.50 -21.12 -19.29
CA ASP A 155 -4.38 -22.48 -18.78
C ASP A 155 -3.50 -23.34 -19.69
N LEU A 156 -2.88 -24.37 -19.11
CA LEU A 156 -1.92 -25.22 -19.83
C LEU A 156 -2.56 -25.92 -21.03
N VAL A 157 -3.84 -26.31 -20.93
CA VAL A 157 -4.59 -26.93 -22.03
C VAL A 157 -4.63 -26.02 -23.25
N ARG A 158 -5.08 -24.78 -23.07
CA ARG A 158 -5.17 -23.77 -24.13
C ARG A 158 -3.79 -23.37 -24.66
N LEU A 159 -2.76 -23.35 -23.82
CA LEU A 159 -1.38 -23.13 -24.25
C LEU A 159 -0.89 -24.27 -25.16
N LYS A 160 -1.16 -25.53 -24.82
CA LYS A 160 -0.80 -26.69 -25.66
C LYS A 160 -1.54 -26.62 -27.00
N GLU A 161 -2.85 -26.41 -26.98
CA GLU A 161 -3.66 -26.24 -28.20
C GLU A 161 -3.13 -25.10 -29.09
N PHE A 162 -2.70 -23.99 -28.49
CA PHE A 162 -2.12 -22.87 -29.21
C PHE A 162 -0.80 -23.23 -29.89
N VAL A 163 0.13 -23.86 -29.15
CA VAL A 163 1.43 -24.26 -29.71
C VAL A 163 1.26 -25.34 -30.77
N GLU A 164 0.38 -26.32 -30.56
CA GLU A 164 0.06 -27.35 -31.53
C GLU A 164 -0.49 -26.76 -32.84
N LYS A 165 -1.36 -25.74 -32.77
CA LYS A 165 -1.85 -25.03 -33.96
C LYS A 165 -0.72 -24.32 -34.71
N ILE A 166 0.23 -23.72 -33.99
CA ILE A 166 1.40 -23.09 -34.63
C ILE A 166 2.29 -24.14 -35.29
N GLN A 167 2.57 -25.26 -34.62
CA GLN A 167 3.40 -26.33 -35.17
C GLN A 167 2.75 -27.03 -36.37
N LYS A 168 1.41 -27.11 -36.41
CA LYS A 168 0.67 -27.59 -37.58
C LYS A 168 0.80 -26.63 -38.77
N ALA A 169 0.64 -25.34 -38.53
CA ALA A 169 0.80 -24.31 -39.57
C ALA A 169 2.24 -24.20 -40.07
N ARG A 170 3.20 -24.44 -39.17
CA ARG A 170 4.62 -24.30 -39.43
C ARG A 170 5.44 -25.32 -38.61
N PRO A 171 5.77 -26.48 -39.20
CA PRO A 171 6.49 -27.55 -38.49
C PRO A 171 7.92 -27.20 -38.07
N ASP A 172 8.55 -26.22 -38.73
CA ASP A 172 9.93 -25.77 -38.49
C ASP A 172 10.07 -24.73 -37.36
N VAL A 173 9.00 -24.40 -36.63
CA VAL A 173 9.07 -23.43 -35.52
C VAL A 173 9.99 -23.93 -34.40
N ALA A 174 11.03 -23.15 -34.10
CA ALA A 174 11.94 -23.43 -33.01
C ALA A 174 11.29 -23.14 -31.65
N ILE A 175 11.29 -24.13 -30.75
CA ILE A 175 10.79 -24.01 -29.39
C ILE A 175 11.97 -24.11 -28.42
N ASN A 176 12.03 -23.24 -27.40
CA ASN A 176 13.10 -23.35 -26.41
C ASN A 176 12.82 -24.43 -25.35
N ARG A 177 13.89 -24.98 -24.76
CA ARG A 177 13.84 -26.05 -23.74
C ARG A 177 12.89 -25.75 -22.56
N ARG A 178 12.67 -24.48 -22.22
CA ARG A 178 11.75 -24.07 -21.13
C ARG A 178 10.30 -24.25 -21.53
N LEU A 179 9.94 -23.82 -22.73
CA LEU A 179 8.60 -24.02 -23.27
C LEU A 179 8.32 -25.50 -23.47
N GLU A 180 9.28 -26.26 -24.02
CA GLU A 180 9.17 -27.73 -24.13
C GLU A 180 8.89 -28.40 -22.78
N LYS A 181 9.70 -28.09 -21.75
CA LYS A 181 9.48 -28.60 -20.39
C LYS A 181 8.09 -28.23 -19.86
N ARG A 182 7.61 -27.01 -20.13
CA ARG A 182 6.27 -26.57 -19.70
C ARG A 182 5.17 -27.32 -20.45
N LEU A 183 5.31 -27.54 -21.76
CA LEU A 183 4.35 -28.29 -22.57
C LEU A 183 4.34 -29.79 -22.22
N ALA A 184 5.48 -30.36 -21.85
CA ALA A 184 5.60 -31.74 -21.38
C ALA A 184 4.98 -31.96 -19.99
N SER A 185 4.70 -30.89 -19.23
CA SER A 185 4.11 -31.03 -17.90
C SER A 185 2.71 -31.65 -17.95
N LYS A 186 2.43 -32.53 -16.97
CA LYS A 186 1.11 -33.18 -16.83
C LYS A 186 0.08 -32.12 -16.45
N ILE A 187 -1.10 -32.20 -17.06
CA ILE A 187 -2.22 -31.34 -16.70
C ILE A 187 -2.76 -31.83 -15.35
N VAL A 188 -2.51 -31.08 -14.29
CA VAL A 188 -2.97 -31.39 -12.93
C VAL A 188 -4.34 -30.74 -12.72
N ARG A 189 -5.40 -31.54 -12.62
CA ARG A 189 -6.78 -31.05 -12.44
C ARG A 189 -6.97 -30.16 -11.20
N GLY A 190 -6.09 -30.25 -10.20
CA GLY A 190 -6.14 -29.43 -8.98
C GLY A 190 -5.44 -28.06 -9.07
N GLU A 191 -4.57 -27.80 -10.06
CA GLU A 191 -3.79 -26.56 -10.11
C GLU A 191 -4.68 -25.32 -10.29
N GLU A 192 -5.68 -25.40 -11.17
CA GLU A 192 -6.64 -24.32 -11.39
C GLU A 192 -7.54 -24.09 -10.17
N MET A 193 -7.95 -25.16 -9.50
CA MET A 193 -8.76 -25.07 -8.28
C MET A 193 -7.99 -24.36 -7.16
N VAL A 194 -6.70 -24.68 -6.97
CA VAL A 194 -5.84 -24.00 -5.98
C VAL A 194 -5.68 -22.52 -6.33
N LYS A 195 -5.43 -22.19 -7.61
CA LYS A 195 -5.32 -20.80 -8.06
C LYS A 195 -6.62 -20.02 -7.85
N LEU A 196 -7.77 -20.64 -8.13
CA LEU A 196 -9.08 -20.06 -7.92
C LEU A 196 -9.38 -19.87 -6.44
N LEU A 197 -9.07 -20.84 -5.60
CA LEU A 197 -9.22 -20.73 -4.13
C LEU A 197 -8.37 -19.58 -3.59
N GLY A 198 -7.14 -19.42 -4.07
CA GLY A 198 -6.29 -18.28 -3.74
C GLY A 198 -6.90 -16.94 -4.17
N ALA A 199 -7.52 -16.89 -5.36
CA ALA A 199 -8.20 -15.68 -5.82
C ALA A 199 -9.46 -15.35 -5.00
N VAL A 200 -10.26 -16.37 -4.64
CA VAL A 200 -11.42 -16.22 -3.75
C VAL A 200 -10.98 -15.72 -2.37
N PHE A 201 -9.89 -16.28 -1.83
CA PHE A 201 -9.31 -15.82 -0.58
C PHE A 201 -8.87 -14.35 -0.66
N LEU A 202 -8.21 -13.93 -1.74
CA LEU A 202 -7.84 -12.52 -1.92
C LEU A 202 -9.06 -11.60 -2.10
N CYS A 203 -10.11 -12.06 -2.78
CA CYS A 203 -11.37 -11.32 -2.83
C CYS A 203 -11.96 -11.14 -1.42
N TYR A 204 -11.95 -12.20 -0.61
CA TYR A 204 -12.38 -12.14 0.79
C TYR A 204 -11.55 -11.13 1.59
N VAL A 205 -10.21 -11.18 1.49
CA VAL A 205 -9.31 -10.23 2.16
C VAL A 205 -9.58 -8.80 1.70
N LEU A 206 -9.88 -8.59 0.41
CA LEU A 206 -10.22 -7.27 -0.10
C LEU A 206 -11.54 -6.77 0.51
N LEU A 207 -12.60 -7.59 0.52
CA LEU A 207 -13.88 -7.21 1.15
C LEU A 207 -13.71 -6.90 2.65
N ASP A 208 -12.94 -7.74 3.35
CA ASP A 208 -12.59 -7.56 4.75
C ASP A 208 -11.81 -6.26 4.98
N LEU A 209 -10.92 -5.89 4.06
CA LEU A 209 -10.19 -4.62 4.08
C LEU A 209 -11.14 -3.44 4.05
N GLY A 210 -12.11 -3.40 3.14
CA GLY A 210 -13.04 -2.25 3.03
C GLY A 210 -13.97 -2.14 4.22
N PHE A 211 -14.48 -3.26 4.72
CA PHE A 211 -15.30 -3.25 5.92
C PHE A 211 -14.49 -2.78 7.14
N SER A 212 -13.31 -3.36 7.35
CA SER A 212 -12.45 -3.03 8.50
C SER A 212 -11.95 -1.59 8.47
N THR A 213 -11.62 -1.05 7.29
CA THR A 213 -11.16 0.33 7.14
C THR A 213 -12.30 1.34 7.22
N GLY A 214 -13.48 1.02 6.69
CA GLY A 214 -14.68 1.85 6.89
C GLY A 214 -15.04 1.96 8.37
N PHE A 215 -15.02 0.82 9.09
CA PHE A 215 -15.20 0.78 10.53
C PHE A 215 -14.13 1.57 11.29
N TYR A 216 -12.87 1.44 10.89
CA TYR A 216 -11.75 2.19 11.44
C TYR A 216 -11.91 3.71 11.27
N LEU A 217 -12.25 4.17 10.06
CA LEU A 217 -12.46 5.59 9.77
C LEU A 217 -13.64 6.17 10.56
N GLU A 218 -14.76 5.45 10.62
CA GLU A 218 -15.94 5.87 11.38
C GLU A 218 -15.62 6.03 12.87
N MET A 219 -14.91 5.07 13.46
CA MET A 219 -14.47 5.17 14.85
C MET A 219 -13.52 6.36 15.07
N LEU A 220 -12.57 6.60 14.17
CA LEU A 220 -11.68 7.77 14.26
C LEU A 220 -12.44 9.09 14.11
N LYS A 221 -13.43 9.14 13.23
CA LYS A 221 -14.34 10.29 13.10
C LYS A 221 -15.03 10.57 14.42
N ASP A 222 -15.58 9.56 15.08
CA ASP A 222 -16.30 9.75 16.33
C ASP A 222 -15.39 10.20 17.48
N TYR A 223 -14.15 9.69 17.57
CA TYR A 223 -13.16 10.27 18.49
C TYR A 223 -12.84 11.73 18.15
N HIS A 224 -12.72 12.07 16.87
CA HIS A 224 -12.48 13.44 16.45
C HIS A 224 -13.65 14.38 16.78
N LEU A 225 -14.89 13.95 16.53
CA LEU A 225 -16.09 14.70 16.87
C LEU A 225 -16.23 14.88 18.39
N ALA A 226 -15.84 13.88 19.18
CA ALA A 226 -15.80 14.00 20.64
C ALA A 226 -14.90 15.15 21.12
N ARG A 227 -13.85 15.49 20.37
CA ARG A 227 -12.94 16.60 20.70
C ARG A 227 -13.40 17.96 20.20
N LYS A 228 -14.05 17.98 19.04
CA LYS A 228 -14.42 19.24 18.36
C LYS A 228 -15.76 19.81 18.80
N THR A 229 -16.60 19.00 19.44
CA THR A 229 -17.93 19.45 19.82
C THR A 229 -17.90 20.30 21.08
N GLU A 230 -18.52 21.49 21.03
CA GLU A 230 -18.57 22.41 22.18
C GLU A 230 -19.45 21.89 23.33
N LYS A 231 -20.45 21.07 23.00
CA LYS A 231 -21.37 20.47 23.99
C LYS A 231 -20.79 19.17 24.53
N ILE A 232 -20.48 19.15 25.83
CA ILE A 232 -19.95 17.97 26.54
C ILE A 232 -20.86 16.74 26.38
N SER A 233 -22.19 16.92 26.34
CA SER A 233 -23.15 15.81 26.14
C SER A 233 -22.93 15.10 24.81
N ASP A 234 -22.73 15.87 23.74
CA ASP A 234 -22.57 15.39 22.38
C ASP A 234 -21.18 14.77 22.22
N ALA A 235 -20.16 15.39 22.84
CA ALA A 235 -18.82 14.84 22.93
C ALA A 235 -18.79 13.44 23.58
N LYS A 236 -19.46 13.29 24.73
CA LYS A 236 -19.58 11.99 25.41
C LYS A 236 -20.35 10.96 24.58
N LYS A 237 -21.36 11.39 23.82
CA LYS A 237 -22.11 10.52 22.92
C LYS A 237 -21.22 9.98 21.79
N SER A 238 -20.51 10.85 21.08
CA SER A 238 -19.57 10.44 20.03
C SER A 238 -18.47 9.53 20.58
N TYR A 239 -17.90 9.86 21.74
CA TYR A 239 -16.91 9.01 22.41
C TYR A 239 -17.48 7.60 22.72
N ALA A 240 -18.70 7.51 23.23
CA ALA A 240 -19.34 6.24 23.54
C ALA A 240 -19.58 5.37 22.28
N ILE A 241 -19.90 5.99 21.15
CA ILE A 241 -20.03 5.29 19.86
C ILE A 241 -18.67 4.72 19.45
N ALA A 242 -17.61 5.52 19.48
CA ALA A 242 -16.25 5.08 19.15
C ALA A 242 -15.77 3.92 20.06
N GLU A 243 -15.99 4.02 21.38
CA GLU A 243 -15.63 2.94 22.31
C GLU A 243 -16.42 1.67 22.06
N ARG A 244 -17.72 1.77 21.74
CA ARG A 244 -18.53 0.60 21.39
C ARG A 244 -17.95 -0.10 20.16
N MET A 245 -17.55 0.66 19.15
CA MET A 245 -16.91 0.12 17.95
C MET A 245 -15.59 -0.57 18.30
N ARG A 246 -14.70 0.09 19.05
CA ARG A 246 -13.41 -0.47 19.47
C ARG A 246 -13.54 -1.77 20.27
N LEU A 247 -14.57 -1.86 21.12
CA LEU A 247 -14.84 -3.01 21.99
C LEU A 247 -15.63 -4.12 21.31
N THR A 248 -16.07 -3.95 20.06
CA THR A 248 -16.81 -4.97 19.31
C THR A 248 -15.82 -5.71 18.39
N PRO A 249 -15.25 -6.86 18.83
CA PRO A 249 -14.29 -7.59 18.01
C PRO A 249 -14.96 -8.19 16.78
N MET A 250 -14.32 -8.03 15.62
CA MET A 250 -14.68 -8.78 14.42
C MET A 250 -13.91 -10.10 14.39
N SER A 251 -14.48 -11.14 15.00
CA SER A 251 -13.78 -12.41 15.26
C SER A 251 -13.26 -13.12 14.00
N LEU A 252 -13.84 -12.90 12.83
CA LEU A 252 -13.39 -13.52 11.57
C LEU A 252 -12.51 -12.61 10.71
N SER A 253 -12.42 -11.32 11.02
CA SER A 253 -11.70 -10.36 10.20
C SER A 253 -10.19 -10.48 10.42
N LEU A 254 -9.44 -10.72 9.34
CA LEU A 254 -7.99 -10.74 9.35
C LEU A 254 -7.44 -9.32 9.37
N VAL A 255 -8.08 -8.42 8.63
CA VAL A 255 -7.63 -7.03 8.51
C VAL A 255 -7.92 -6.25 9.78
N HIS A 256 -9.09 -6.45 10.41
CA HIS A 256 -9.39 -5.81 11.70
C HIS A 256 -8.36 -6.18 12.76
N ARG A 257 -8.02 -7.46 12.91
CA ARG A 257 -6.96 -7.86 13.84
C ARG A 257 -5.63 -7.17 13.51
N ALA A 258 -5.25 -7.14 12.23
CA ALA A 258 -4.03 -6.47 11.80
C ALA A 258 -4.03 -4.95 12.10
N LEU A 259 -5.17 -4.27 11.91
CA LEU A 259 -5.30 -2.81 12.11
C LEU A 259 -5.36 -2.43 13.60
N PHE A 260 -6.01 -3.23 14.43
CA PHE A 260 -6.35 -2.86 15.81
C PHE A 260 -5.45 -3.49 16.87
N GLU A 261 -4.74 -4.57 16.55
CA GLU A 261 -3.94 -5.29 17.55
C GLU A 261 -2.46 -4.94 17.52
N ARG A 262 -1.91 -4.34 16.45
CA ARG A 262 -0.46 -4.05 16.34
C ARG A 262 -0.14 -2.83 15.47
N GLY A 263 1.01 -2.21 15.75
CA GLY A 263 1.64 -1.22 14.87
C GLY A 263 1.06 0.21 14.97
N SER A 264 1.37 1.01 13.95
CA SER A 264 1.02 2.44 13.91
C SER A 264 -0.47 2.70 13.85
N ALA A 265 -1.25 1.86 13.16
CA ALA A 265 -2.70 2.01 13.07
C ALA A 265 -3.36 1.84 14.45
N ALA A 266 -3.03 0.76 15.17
CA ALA A 266 -3.50 0.51 16.53
C ALA A 266 -3.09 1.63 17.47
N SER A 267 -1.81 2.06 17.40
CA SER A 267 -1.31 3.20 18.16
C SER A 267 -2.12 4.48 17.89
N GLY A 268 -2.46 4.75 16.63
CA GLY A 268 -3.29 5.90 16.24
C GLY A 268 -4.70 5.86 16.83
N VAL A 269 -5.33 4.68 16.94
CA VAL A 269 -6.63 4.52 17.62
C VAL A 269 -6.51 4.89 19.09
N TRP A 270 -5.50 4.36 19.78
CA TRP A 270 -5.27 4.63 21.19
C TRP A 270 -4.90 6.09 21.44
N GLN A 271 -4.17 6.73 20.52
CA GLN A 271 -3.91 8.18 20.56
C GLN A 271 -5.22 8.97 20.42
N ALA A 272 -6.04 8.67 19.42
CA ALA A 272 -7.32 9.37 19.20
C ALA A 272 -8.25 9.24 20.42
N ARG A 273 -8.32 8.03 21.00
CA ARG A 273 -9.01 7.77 22.26
C ARG A 273 -8.45 8.63 23.40
N ALA A 274 -7.13 8.69 23.54
CA ALA A 274 -6.47 9.43 24.60
C ALA A 274 -6.78 10.93 24.52
N GLU A 275 -6.70 11.50 23.33
CA GLU A 275 -7.02 12.90 23.07
C GLU A 275 -8.51 13.19 23.35
N ALA A 276 -9.43 12.31 22.95
CA ALA A 276 -10.85 12.45 23.25
C ALA A 276 -11.17 12.38 24.75
N LEU A 277 -10.50 11.50 25.50
CA LEU A 277 -10.61 11.43 26.97
C LEU A 277 -10.05 12.68 27.65
N TRP A 278 -8.94 13.20 27.13
CA TRP A 278 -8.33 14.41 27.64
C TRP A 278 -9.27 15.61 27.50
N ASP A 279 -9.95 15.73 26.35
CA ASP A 279 -10.88 16.82 26.06
C ASP A 279 -12.23 16.65 26.78
N THR A 280 -12.62 15.41 27.13
CA THR A 280 -13.84 15.10 27.93
C THR A 280 -13.60 15.05 29.44
N GLU A 281 -12.44 15.55 29.90
CA GLU A 281 -12.01 15.70 31.30
C GLU A 281 -11.63 14.41 32.06
N ASP A 282 -11.60 13.25 31.40
CA ASP A 282 -11.06 12.02 32.00
C ASP A 282 -9.53 11.95 31.82
N ARG A 283 -8.82 12.67 32.69
CA ARG A 283 -7.35 12.79 32.65
C ARG A 283 -6.65 11.45 32.89
N GLN A 284 -7.19 10.61 33.77
CA GLN A 284 -6.57 9.32 34.09
C GLN A 284 -6.70 8.35 32.91
N GLY A 285 -7.91 8.22 32.36
CA GLY A 285 -8.15 7.38 31.19
C GLY A 285 -7.35 7.84 29.96
N ALA A 286 -7.16 9.15 29.79
CA ALA A 286 -6.31 9.70 28.74
C ALA A 286 -4.84 9.29 28.89
N LEU A 287 -4.29 9.39 30.11
CA LEU A 287 -2.91 9.00 30.41
C LEU A 287 -2.66 7.49 30.20
N GLU A 288 -3.64 6.65 30.56
CA GLU A 288 -3.58 5.20 30.31
C GLU A 288 -3.64 4.90 28.81
N SER A 289 -4.48 5.61 28.07
CA SER A 289 -4.64 5.43 26.62
C SER A 289 -3.40 5.81 25.84
N ILE A 290 -2.78 6.96 26.16
CA ILE A 290 -1.56 7.41 25.48
C ILE A 290 -0.36 6.52 25.84
N ALA A 291 -0.31 5.99 27.07
CA ALA A 291 0.69 4.98 27.43
C ALA A 291 0.54 3.72 26.56
N ARG A 292 -0.70 3.24 26.38
CA ARG A 292 -0.98 2.10 25.50
C ARG A 292 -0.69 2.39 24.03
N ALA A 293 -0.94 3.61 23.55
CA ALA A 293 -0.54 4.04 22.21
C ALA A 293 0.99 3.93 22.01
N GLN A 294 1.77 4.33 23.01
CA GLN A 294 3.23 4.20 22.99
C GLN A 294 3.71 2.75 23.04
N GLU A 295 3.02 1.85 23.76
CA GLU A 295 3.35 0.42 23.74
C GLU A 295 3.25 -0.18 22.33
N TYR A 296 2.24 0.23 21.56
CA TYR A 296 2.09 -0.20 20.16
C TYR A 296 3.09 0.45 19.20
N TYR A 297 3.54 1.68 19.49
CA TYR A 297 4.48 2.40 18.65
C TYR A 297 5.52 3.17 19.48
N PRO A 298 6.49 2.45 20.09
CA PRO A 298 7.41 3.02 21.07
C PRO A 298 8.43 3.98 20.46
N GLN A 299 8.58 3.98 19.13
CA GLN A 299 9.49 4.84 18.38
C GLN A 299 8.94 6.26 18.16
N SER A 300 7.69 6.52 18.56
CA SER A 300 7.06 7.82 18.33
C SER A 300 7.49 8.85 19.37
N LEU A 301 8.39 9.74 18.97
CA LEU A 301 8.74 10.94 19.74
C LEU A 301 7.50 11.78 20.06
N ARG A 302 6.58 11.94 19.09
CA ARG A 302 5.33 12.72 19.29
C ARG A 302 4.53 12.19 20.48
N LEU A 303 4.30 10.87 20.53
CA LEU A 303 3.54 10.27 21.63
C LEU A 303 4.28 10.44 22.96
N ALA A 304 5.61 10.31 22.97
CA ALA A 304 6.45 10.52 24.15
C ALA A 304 6.28 11.94 24.73
N ILE A 305 6.42 12.95 23.88
CA ILE A 305 6.26 14.36 24.26
C ILE A 305 4.83 14.67 24.71
N GLU A 306 3.83 14.19 23.99
CA GLU A 306 2.41 14.41 24.33
C GLU A 306 2.07 13.84 25.71
N ARG A 307 2.49 12.60 25.99
CA ARG A 307 2.32 11.98 27.30
C ARG A 307 3.09 12.73 28.40
N ALA A 308 4.35 13.11 28.14
CA ALA A 308 5.15 13.86 29.11
C ALA A 308 4.49 15.20 29.47
N ARG A 309 3.97 15.92 28.48
CA ARG A 309 3.22 17.16 28.67
C ARG A 309 1.99 16.94 29.54
N TRP A 310 1.20 15.92 29.27
CA TRP A 310 0.00 15.60 30.05
C TRP A 310 0.35 15.23 31.50
N LEU A 311 1.40 14.45 31.72
CA LEU A 311 1.90 14.13 33.06
C LEU A 311 2.37 15.37 33.81
N ALA A 312 3.08 16.29 33.14
CA ALA A 312 3.50 17.55 33.73
C ALA A 312 2.30 18.40 34.16
N ILE A 313 1.30 18.54 33.29
CA ILE A 313 0.05 19.27 33.60
C ILE A 313 -0.70 18.62 34.78
N SER A 314 -0.69 17.28 34.87
CA SER A 314 -1.28 16.54 35.99
C SER A 314 -0.41 16.49 37.26
N GLY A 315 0.73 17.21 37.30
CA GLY A 315 1.62 17.26 38.47
C GLY A 315 2.49 16.01 38.70
N ARG A 316 2.44 15.02 37.80
CA ARG A 316 3.20 13.76 37.88
C ARG A 316 4.64 13.94 37.35
N ARG A 317 5.39 14.84 37.99
CA ARG A 317 6.71 15.30 37.52
C ARG A 317 7.76 14.20 37.41
N LYS A 318 7.77 13.23 38.33
CA LYS A 318 8.74 12.12 38.31
C LYS A 318 8.58 11.26 37.05
N GLU A 319 7.34 10.85 36.74
CA GLU A 319 7.05 10.04 35.56
C GLU A 319 7.26 10.82 34.26
N CYS A 320 6.93 12.12 34.24
CA CYS A 320 7.25 12.99 33.12
C CYS A 320 8.76 12.97 32.82
N ARG A 321 9.59 13.12 33.86
CA ARG A 321 11.05 13.06 33.74
C ARG A 321 11.53 11.73 33.16
N GLU A 322 11.06 10.61 33.70
CA GLU A 322 11.45 9.27 33.22
C GLU A 322 11.13 9.06 31.73
N ILE A 323 10.02 9.63 31.24
CA ILE A 323 9.67 9.56 29.81
C ILE A 323 10.57 10.46 28.98
N LEU A 324 10.85 11.67 29.45
CA LEU A 324 11.71 12.62 28.74
C LEU A 324 13.17 12.12 28.67
N GLU A 325 13.71 11.55 29.74
CA GLU A 325 15.04 10.92 29.75
C GLU A 325 15.14 9.84 28.67
N LYS A 326 14.18 8.90 28.64
CA LYS A 326 14.10 7.87 27.59
C LYS A 326 13.93 8.45 26.19
N ALA A 327 13.21 9.55 26.04
CA ALA A 327 13.03 10.21 24.75
C ALA A 327 14.32 10.89 24.27
N ILE A 328 15.10 11.48 25.19
CA ILE A 328 16.42 12.07 24.89
C ILE A 328 17.40 10.99 24.44
N GLU A 329 17.49 9.87 25.18
CA GLU A 329 18.39 8.75 24.84
C GLU A 329 18.08 8.14 23.46
N LYS A 330 16.80 8.16 23.07
CA LYS A 330 16.31 7.51 21.85
C LYS A 330 16.29 8.42 20.63
N HIS A 331 16.18 9.73 20.86
CA HIS A 331 16.12 10.77 19.83
C HIS A 331 17.21 11.79 20.15
N ASP A 332 18.45 11.32 20.05
CA ASP A 332 19.67 12.09 20.28
C ASP A 332 19.69 13.36 19.42
N ASP A 333 19.20 13.27 18.18
CA ASP A 333 19.07 14.37 17.21
C ASP A 333 17.94 15.38 17.46
N SER A 334 17.18 15.23 18.55
CA SER A 334 16.03 16.09 18.86
C SER A 334 16.25 16.98 20.08
N PHE A 335 16.09 18.29 19.90
CA PHE A 335 16.14 19.25 21.02
C PHE A 335 14.82 19.33 21.79
N LEU A 336 13.71 18.86 21.22
CA LEU A 336 12.39 19.05 21.80
C LEU A 336 12.22 18.39 23.19
N PRO A 337 12.60 17.12 23.42
CA PRO A 337 12.59 16.53 24.77
C PRO A 337 13.41 17.31 25.80
N ARG A 338 14.56 17.84 25.38
CA ARG A 338 15.49 18.60 26.21
C ARG A 338 14.85 19.92 26.66
N LEU A 339 14.15 20.62 25.77
CA LEU A 339 13.37 21.81 26.10
C LEU A 339 12.25 21.53 27.11
N TYR A 340 11.53 20.42 26.94
CA TYR A 340 10.53 19.97 27.91
C TYR A 340 11.14 19.69 29.29
N MET A 341 12.34 19.10 29.32
CA MET A 341 13.07 18.87 30.57
C MET A 341 13.47 20.19 31.25
N LEU A 342 13.96 21.17 30.49
CA LEU A 342 14.30 22.48 31.01
C LEU A 342 13.09 23.19 31.62
N VAL A 343 11.93 23.14 30.96
CA VAL A 343 10.67 23.67 31.50
C VAL A 343 10.32 23.02 32.84
N LEU A 344 10.43 21.69 32.93
CA LEU A 344 10.12 20.95 34.16
C LEU A 344 10.97 21.40 35.35
N PHE A 345 12.24 21.74 35.12
CA PHE A 345 13.15 22.26 36.16
C PHE A 345 12.96 23.76 36.43
N ALA A 346 12.64 24.56 35.39
CA ALA A 346 12.38 25.99 35.53
C ALA A 346 11.15 26.27 36.41
N GLU A 347 10.09 25.47 36.30
CA GLU A 347 8.94 25.53 37.21
C GLU A 347 9.31 25.21 38.67
N GLY A 348 10.44 24.55 38.91
CA GLY A 348 11.01 24.29 40.24
C GLY A 348 11.79 25.48 40.82
N LYS A 349 11.91 26.59 40.08
CA LYS A 349 12.69 27.80 40.41
C LYS A 349 14.20 27.56 40.63
N ASP A 350 14.74 26.47 40.08
CA ASP A 350 16.17 26.13 40.17
C ASP A 350 16.93 26.64 38.94
N VAL A 351 17.17 27.95 38.90
CA VAL A 351 17.72 28.67 37.73
C VAL A 351 19.14 28.20 37.38
N GLU A 352 19.98 27.93 38.38
CA GLU A 352 21.36 27.46 38.17
C GLU A 352 21.38 26.06 37.56
N ARG A 353 20.50 25.16 38.02
CA ARG A 353 20.37 23.83 37.42
C ARG A 353 19.86 23.89 35.99
N VAL A 354 18.90 24.77 35.69
CA VAL A 354 18.39 24.96 34.32
C VAL A 354 19.50 25.45 33.39
N ARG A 355 20.33 26.41 33.83
CA ARG A 355 21.49 26.88 33.05
C ARG A 355 22.52 25.77 32.82
N GLY A 356 22.82 24.99 33.85
CA GLY A 356 23.73 23.85 33.75
C GLY A 356 23.25 22.82 32.73
N LEU A 357 21.97 22.42 32.82
CA LEU A 357 21.35 21.47 31.89
C LEU A 357 21.28 22.02 30.47
N TYR A 358 20.96 23.30 30.29
CA TYR A 358 20.93 23.91 28.97
C TYR A 358 22.31 23.83 28.30
N LYS A 359 23.37 24.20 29.04
CA LYS A 359 24.74 24.10 28.53
C LYS A 359 25.10 22.67 28.17
N GLN A 360 24.80 21.71 29.05
CA GLN A 360 25.03 20.29 28.80
C GLN A 360 24.30 19.81 27.54
N TYR A 361 23.01 20.11 27.41
CA TYR A 361 22.22 19.69 26.25
C TYR A 361 22.67 20.31 24.93
N CYS A 362 23.19 21.53 24.95
CA CYS A 362 23.82 22.11 23.77
C CYS A 362 25.13 21.40 23.41
N GLN A 363 25.93 21.00 24.40
CA GLN A 363 27.16 20.24 24.17
C GLN A 363 26.85 18.83 23.65
N ASP A 364 25.91 18.12 24.27
CA ASP A 364 25.48 16.79 23.82
C ASP A 364 25.01 16.82 22.37
N LEU A 365 24.21 17.83 21.98
CA LEU A 365 23.77 17.98 20.58
C LEU A 365 24.91 18.35 19.63
N ASP A 366 25.85 19.18 20.07
CA ASP A 366 27.04 19.54 19.29
C ASP A 366 27.86 18.28 18.97
N GLU A 367 28.09 17.44 19.97
CA GLU A 367 28.84 16.19 19.84
C GLU A 367 28.07 15.12 19.03
N ASP A 368 26.80 14.87 19.40
CA ASP A 368 25.99 13.77 18.84
C ASP A 368 25.51 14.07 17.42
N VAL A 369 25.03 15.30 17.17
CA VAL A 369 24.39 15.66 15.90
C VAL A 369 25.40 16.23 14.93
N PHE A 370 26.17 17.23 15.37
CA PHE A 370 27.05 17.97 14.46
C PHE A 370 28.42 17.29 14.34
N GLY A 371 28.97 16.81 15.46
CA GLY A 371 30.23 16.09 15.56
C GLY A 371 31.40 16.79 14.84
N GLU A 372 32.46 16.04 14.55
CA GLU A 372 33.50 16.52 13.65
C GLU A 372 33.01 16.49 12.19
N GLU A 373 33.34 17.53 11.44
CA GLU A 373 33.02 17.62 10.02
C GLU A 373 33.65 16.42 9.27
N PRO A 374 32.87 15.66 8.48
CA PRO A 374 33.41 14.52 7.74
C PRO A 374 34.44 15.00 6.72
N TRP A 375 35.58 14.31 6.66
CA TRP A 375 36.67 14.66 5.74
C TRP A 375 36.25 14.59 4.26
N TRP A 376 35.28 13.74 3.91
CA TRP A 376 34.71 13.68 2.56
C TRP A 376 33.32 13.01 2.51
N PRO A 377 32.35 13.56 1.76
CA PRO A 377 32.38 14.90 1.18
C PRO A 377 32.26 15.98 2.28
N PRO A 378 33.02 17.09 2.20
CA PRO A 378 32.84 18.23 3.09
C PRO A 378 31.46 18.85 2.88
N GLY A 379 30.88 19.45 3.92
CA GLY A 379 29.54 20.05 3.84
C GLY A 379 28.38 19.05 3.83
N GLY A 380 28.55 17.88 4.47
CA GLY A 380 27.40 17.03 4.82
C GLY A 380 26.58 17.73 5.89
N ASP A 381 25.70 18.65 5.50
CA ASP A 381 24.86 19.40 6.42
C ASP A 381 24.09 18.44 7.33
N ARG A 382 24.43 18.44 8.62
CA ARG A 382 23.74 17.68 9.65
C ARG A 382 22.67 18.58 10.22
N PHE A 383 21.41 18.14 10.15
CA PHE A 383 20.27 18.92 10.59
C PHE A 383 19.61 18.26 11.79
N LEU A 384 19.18 19.09 12.75
CA LEU A 384 18.29 18.63 13.81
C LEU A 384 16.96 18.20 13.19
N SER A 385 16.56 16.95 13.38
CA SER A 385 15.24 16.50 12.95
C SER A 385 14.20 17.02 13.95
N GLN A 386 13.51 18.10 13.58
CA GLN A 386 12.52 18.72 14.45
C GLN A 386 11.18 18.93 13.75
N ARG A 387 10.12 18.43 14.39
CA ARG A 387 8.73 18.76 14.08
C ARG A 387 8.09 19.28 15.35
N TRP A 388 7.58 20.50 15.29
CA TRP A 388 6.91 21.15 16.39
C TRP A 388 5.42 21.23 16.08
N TYR A 389 4.60 20.85 17.05
CA TYR A 389 3.17 21.06 16.98
C TYR A 389 2.79 22.37 17.69
N ARG A 390 1.61 22.91 17.37
CA ARG A 390 1.14 24.17 17.94
C ARG A 390 1.10 24.13 19.46
N GLU A 391 0.74 22.98 20.01
CA GLU A 391 0.66 22.73 21.44
C GLU A 391 2.04 22.64 22.11
N ASP A 392 3.08 22.19 21.39
CA ASP A 392 4.47 22.27 21.87
C ASP A 392 4.90 23.71 22.06
N MET A 393 4.67 24.53 21.02
CA MET A 393 5.01 25.95 21.04
C MET A 393 4.31 26.68 22.19
N ARG A 394 2.99 26.49 22.35
CA ARG A 394 2.24 27.09 23.46
C ARG A 394 2.79 26.63 24.81
N TYR A 395 2.93 25.33 25.00
CA TYR A 395 3.37 24.79 26.29
C TYR A 395 4.75 25.30 26.70
N LEU A 396 5.71 25.31 25.77
CA LEU A 396 7.09 25.71 26.00
C LEU A 396 7.22 27.23 26.14
N MET A 397 6.67 28.01 25.21
CA MET A 397 6.84 29.47 25.19
C MET A 397 6.17 30.13 26.39
N ASP A 398 4.96 29.69 26.75
CA ASP A 398 4.23 30.21 27.93
C ASP A 398 5.01 29.97 29.25
N ARG A 399 5.99 29.06 29.27
CA ARG A 399 6.75 28.68 30.47
C ARG A 399 8.22 29.10 30.45
N LEU A 400 8.83 29.20 29.27
CA LEU A 400 10.24 29.59 29.12
C LEU A 400 10.41 31.10 28.95
N LEU A 401 9.40 31.81 28.42
CA LEU A 401 9.43 33.24 28.15
C LEU A 401 8.38 33.99 29.00
N PRO A 402 8.51 33.98 30.34
CA PRO A 402 7.56 34.63 31.24
C PRO A 402 7.48 36.15 31.06
#